data_AF-A0A1G0QQR8-F1
#
_entry.id   AF-A0A1G0QQR8-F1
#
_cell.length_a   1.000
_cell.length_b   1.000
_cell.length_c   1.000
_cell.angle_alpha   90.00
_cell.angle_beta   90.00
_cell.angle_gamma   90.00
#
_symmetry.space_group_name_H-M   'P 1'
#
loop_
_entity.id
_entity.type
_entity.pdbx_description
1 polymer ?
#
loop_
_entity_poly.entity_id
_entity_poly.type
_entity_poly.pdbx_seq_one_letter_code
_entity_poly.pdbx_strand_id
1 'polypeptide(L)'
;MLLNKIVQPAILFSIIVLLFSCGETEEKKAAKEPVKNYNDPAVLFQETKKVLGNNAKAAYLGFYEDNSKDEIVAGIEIDTKEELGIKFALLRIKNNKLEKGYETGLLEGSFNSSYVKKIKFPSVAYELIYYNSQDYYMGSGGGEIFSYIFDFKIGKVYYAHLVIESKRISLFLSHNINDQEVKNFFINNFKKDYPAFTLVSQDFTLD
;
A
#
# COMPACT_ATOMS: atom_id res chain seq x y z
N MET A 1 -72.28 33.93 -51.21
CA MET A 1 -71.07 34.77 -51.05
C MET A 1 -70.65 34.73 -49.60
N LEU A 2 -69.34 34.52 -49.36
CA LEU A 2 -68.58 34.77 -48.12
C LEU A 2 -68.98 33.99 -46.85
N LEU A 3 -68.21 32.95 -46.51
CA LEU A 3 -67.60 32.88 -45.19
C LEU A 3 -66.30 32.05 -45.20
N ASN A 4 -65.35 32.51 -44.41
CA ASN A 4 -63.91 32.35 -44.57
C ASN A 4 -63.34 30.95 -44.31
N LYS A 5 -62.27 30.69 -45.06
CA LYS A 5 -61.20 29.74 -44.78
C LYS A 5 -60.56 30.04 -43.42
N ILE A 6 -60.71 29.14 -42.46
CA ILE A 6 -59.83 29.05 -41.29
C ILE A 6 -59.44 27.59 -41.14
N VAL A 7 -58.45 27.16 -41.91
CA VAL A 7 -57.68 25.96 -41.60
C VAL A 7 -56.21 26.35 -41.66
N GLN A 8 -55.62 26.36 -40.46
CA GLN A 8 -54.19 26.21 -40.15
C GLN A 8 -53.21 27.28 -40.63
N PRO A 9 -52.78 28.15 -39.70
CA PRO A 9 -51.38 28.58 -39.62
C PRO A 9 -50.65 28.04 -38.38
N ALA A 10 -51.27 27.15 -37.59
CA ALA A 10 -50.70 26.71 -36.31
C ALA A 10 -49.66 25.57 -36.42
N ILE A 11 -49.46 24.98 -37.60
CA ILE A 11 -48.55 23.82 -37.77
C ILE A 11 -47.16 24.22 -38.28
N LEU A 12 -46.97 25.46 -38.77
CA LEU A 12 -45.67 25.89 -39.28
C LEU A 12 -44.76 26.56 -38.25
N PHE A 13 -45.25 26.85 -37.03
CA PHE A 13 -44.44 27.49 -35.98
C PHE A 13 -43.82 26.50 -34.98
N SER A 14 -44.28 25.25 -34.96
CA SER A 14 -43.76 24.19 -34.08
C SER A 14 -42.55 23.43 -34.65
N ILE A 15 -42.17 23.66 -35.90
CA ILE A 15 -41.01 23.00 -36.53
C ILE A 15 -39.71 23.82 -36.38
N ILE A 16 -39.77 25.13 -36.13
CA ILE A 16 -38.58 25.98 -36.09
C ILE A 16 -37.88 25.98 -34.71
N VAL A 17 -38.57 25.60 -33.63
CA VAL A 17 -37.97 25.54 -32.28
C VAL A 17 -37.08 24.30 -32.07
N LEU A 18 -37.11 23.32 -32.97
CA LEU A 18 -36.28 22.11 -32.87
C LEU A 18 -34.89 22.25 -33.52
N LEU A 19 -34.59 23.35 -34.22
CA LEU A 19 -33.27 23.56 -34.86
C LEU A 19 -32.27 24.34 -34.00
N PHE A 20 -32.64 24.75 -32.79
CA PHE A 20 -31.73 25.33 -31.79
C PHE A 20 -31.50 24.43 -30.57
N SER A 21 -31.88 23.15 -30.65
CA SER A 21 -31.26 22.16 -29.76
C SER A 21 -29.89 21.84 -30.35
N CYS A 22 -28.91 22.69 -30.03
CA CYS A 22 -27.51 22.36 -30.13
C CYS A 22 -27.28 21.18 -29.16
N GLY A 23 -27.60 19.99 -29.63
CA GLY A 23 -27.21 18.75 -28.97
C GLY A 23 -25.69 18.68 -29.01
N GLU A 24 -25.05 19.23 -27.98
CA GLU A 24 -23.78 18.68 -27.54
C GLU A 24 -24.06 17.20 -27.29
N THR A 25 -23.56 16.37 -28.21
CA THR A 25 -23.60 14.92 -28.10
C THR A 25 -23.08 14.55 -26.72
N GLU A 26 -23.88 13.86 -25.91
CA GLU A 26 -23.51 13.42 -24.56
C GLU A 26 -22.22 12.55 -24.53
N GLU A 27 -21.69 12.17 -25.69
CA GLU A 27 -20.42 11.48 -25.86
C GLU A 27 -19.16 12.33 -25.57
N LYS A 28 -19.26 13.63 -25.28
CA LYS A 28 -18.08 14.50 -25.01
C LYS A 28 -18.03 15.18 -23.64
N LYS A 29 -18.76 14.67 -22.64
CA LYS A 29 -18.55 15.05 -21.21
C LYS A 29 -18.40 13.83 -20.30
N ALA A 30 -17.68 12.80 -20.73
CA ALA A 30 -16.87 12.08 -19.75
C ALA A 30 -15.76 13.05 -19.34
N ALA A 31 -16.03 13.92 -18.36
CA ALA A 31 -15.00 14.70 -17.70
C ALA A 31 -13.93 13.71 -17.29
N LYS A 32 -12.78 13.71 -17.98
CA LYS A 32 -11.63 12.89 -17.58
C LYS A 32 -11.38 13.27 -16.13
N GLU A 33 -11.56 12.32 -15.22
CA GLU A 33 -11.30 12.56 -13.80
C GLU A 33 -9.94 13.24 -13.68
N PRO A 34 -9.84 14.32 -12.86
CA PRO A 34 -8.57 15.02 -12.71
C PRO A 34 -7.49 14.02 -12.31
N VAL A 35 -6.33 14.11 -12.97
CA VAL A 35 -5.18 13.25 -12.68
C VAL A 35 -4.80 13.45 -11.21
N LYS A 36 -4.77 12.35 -10.46
CA LYS A 36 -4.46 12.35 -9.03
C LYS A 36 -2.97 12.53 -8.85
N ASN A 37 -2.59 13.49 -8.02
CA ASN A 37 -1.20 13.68 -7.65
C ASN A 37 -0.84 12.79 -6.45
N TYR A 38 -0.33 11.59 -6.70
CA TYR A 38 0.09 10.67 -5.64
C TYR A 38 1.36 11.09 -4.90
N ASN A 39 2.06 12.14 -5.35
CA ASN A 39 3.16 12.74 -4.57
C ASN A 39 2.65 13.58 -3.40
N ASP A 40 1.36 13.96 -3.40
CA ASP A 40 0.72 14.57 -2.24
C ASP A 40 0.39 13.46 -1.21
N PRO A 41 0.98 13.47 0.00
CA PRO A 41 0.73 12.45 1.01
C PRO A 41 -0.74 12.31 1.41
N ALA A 42 -1.50 13.41 1.41
CA ALA A 42 -2.91 13.39 1.74
C ALA A 42 -3.72 12.67 0.65
N VAL A 43 -3.45 12.98 -0.62
CA VAL A 43 -4.08 12.31 -1.78
C VAL A 43 -3.71 10.83 -1.79
N LEU A 44 -2.42 10.52 -1.64
CA LEU A 44 -1.89 9.16 -1.57
C LEU A 44 -2.64 8.32 -0.54
N PHE A 45 -2.72 8.83 0.69
CA PHE A 45 -3.32 8.08 1.80
C PHE A 45 -4.84 7.98 1.68
N GLN A 46 -5.52 9.04 1.25
CA GLN A 46 -6.97 9.02 1.02
C GLN A 46 -7.36 8.01 -0.06
N GLU A 47 -6.66 8.00 -1.20
CA GLU A 47 -6.94 7.05 -2.28
C GLU A 47 -6.62 5.61 -1.86
N THR A 48 -5.56 5.40 -1.09
CA THR A 48 -5.21 4.10 -0.51
C THR A 48 -6.35 3.58 0.39
N LYS A 49 -6.90 4.43 1.28
CA LYS A 49 -8.02 4.07 2.15
C LYS A 49 -9.30 3.75 1.41
N LYS A 50 -9.55 4.37 0.24
CA LYS A 50 -10.71 4.01 -0.59
C LYS A 50 -10.65 2.56 -1.09
N VAL A 51 -9.45 2.02 -1.29
CA VAL A 51 -9.26 0.63 -1.75
C VAL A 51 -9.14 -0.35 -0.59
N LEU A 52 -8.42 0.01 0.46
CA LEU A 52 -8.05 -0.91 1.55
C LEU A 52 -8.86 -0.72 2.84
N GLY A 53 -9.74 0.28 2.87
CA GLY A 53 -10.53 0.63 4.05
C GLY A 53 -9.74 1.37 5.13
N ASN A 54 -10.36 1.52 6.30
CA ASN A 54 -9.80 2.28 7.42
C ASN A 54 -8.63 1.59 8.12
N ASN A 55 -8.38 0.32 7.82
CA ASN A 55 -7.28 -0.46 8.37
C ASN A 55 -5.94 -0.11 7.74
N ALA A 56 -5.92 0.61 6.61
CA ALA A 56 -4.69 1.17 6.06
C ALA A 56 -4.11 2.23 7.02
N LYS A 57 -2.89 1.97 7.51
CA LYS A 57 -2.15 2.83 8.45
C LYS A 57 -1.04 3.63 7.80
N ALA A 58 -0.50 3.14 6.69
CA ALA A 58 0.57 3.80 5.97
C ALA A 58 0.47 3.56 4.46
N ALA A 59 1.04 4.47 3.66
CA ALA A 59 1.13 4.35 2.21
C ALA A 59 2.44 4.97 1.71
N TYR A 60 3.08 4.30 0.76
CA TYR A 60 4.40 4.67 0.24
C TYR A 60 4.40 4.60 -1.27
N LEU A 61 4.49 5.75 -1.94
CA LEU A 61 4.70 5.82 -3.39
C LEU A 61 6.13 5.40 -3.72
N GLY A 62 6.31 4.58 -4.76
CA GLY A 62 7.61 4.06 -5.14
C GLY A 62 7.58 3.15 -6.35
N PHE A 63 8.71 2.48 -6.57
CA PHE A 63 8.94 1.57 -7.71
C PHE A 63 9.17 0.16 -7.17
N TYR A 64 8.15 -0.70 -7.06
CA TYR A 64 8.26 -1.95 -6.29
C TYR A 64 8.32 -3.22 -7.15
N GLU A 65 7.78 -3.17 -8.37
CA GLU A 65 7.89 -4.27 -9.34
C GLU A 65 8.82 -3.94 -10.52
N ASP A 66 8.91 -2.67 -10.92
CA ASP A 66 9.83 -2.21 -11.96
C ASP A 66 10.27 -0.76 -11.67
N ASN A 67 11.31 -0.29 -12.37
CA ASN A 67 11.87 1.05 -12.18
C ASN A 67 11.19 2.13 -13.03
N SER A 68 10.03 1.84 -13.61
CA SER A 68 9.40 2.66 -14.65
C SER A 68 7.99 3.13 -14.29
N LYS A 69 7.34 2.48 -13.32
CA LYS A 69 5.96 2.76 -12.94
C LYS A 69 5.85 3.03 -11.46
N ASP A 70 5.24 4.15 -11.14
CA ASP A 70 4.85 4.45 -9.78
C ASP A 70 3.77 3.47 -9.31
N GLU A 71 4.01 2.94 -8.13
CA GLU A 71 3.18 1.99 -7.41
C GLU A 71 3.10 2.43 -5.96
N ILE A 72 2.12 1.90 -5.23
CA ILE A 72 1.92 2.22 -3.83
C ILE A 72 2.02 0.94 -3.03
N VAL A 73 2.89 0.92 -2.04
CA VAL A 73 2.82 -0.10 -0.98
C VAL A 73 2.10 0.48 0.21
N ALA A 74 1.10 -0.22 0.71
CA ALA A 74 0.30 0.19 1.84
C ALA A 74 0.44 -0.80 3.00
N GLY A 75 0.61 -0.25 4.19
CA GLY A 75 0.60 -0.99 5.44
C GLY A 75 -0.82 -1.06 6.01
N ILE A 76 -1.27 -2.27 6.35
CA ILE A 76 -2.59 -2.57 6.90
C ILE A 76 -2.40 -3.17 8.30
N GLU A 77 -3.13 -2.67 9.28
CA GLU A 77 -3.17 -3.26 10.63
C GLU A 77 -4.51 -3.94 10.85
N ILE A 78 -4.47 -5.18 11.32
CA ILE A 78 -5.62 -5.94 11.76
C ILE A 78 -5.56 -5.99 13.29
N ASP A 79 -6.61 -5.49 13.91
CA ASP A 79 -6.79 -5.46 15.36
C ASP A 79 -8.24 -5.85 15.65
N THR A 80 -8.51 -7.15 15.55
CA THR A 80 -9.79 -7.75 15.91
C THR A 80 -9.57 -8.74 17.06
N LYS A 81 -10.67 -9.32 17.58
CA LYS A 81 -10.56 -10.31 18.65
C LYS A 81 -9.96 -11.64 18.16
N GLU A 82 -10.05 -11.89 16.86
CA GLU A 82 -9.69 -13.14 16.20
C GLU A 82 -8.33 -13.07 15.51
N GLU A 83 -7.95 -11.90 14.98
CA GLU A 83 -6.70 -11.68 14.25
C GLU A 83 -6.04 -10.39 14.74
N LEU A 84 -4.75 -10.48 15.05
CA LEU A 84 -3.88 -9.34 15.37
C LEU A 84 -2.66 -9.39 14.46
N GLY A 85 -2.25 -8.26 13.92
CA GLY A 85 -1.00 -8.15 13.18
C GLY A 85 -1.04 -7.13 12.06
N ILE A 86 -0.08 -7.25 11.16
CA ILE A 86 0.06 -6.39 9.99
C ILE A 86 0.04 -7.17 8.68
N LYS A 87 -0.38 -6.49 7.62
CA LYS A 87 -0.23 -6.91 6.24
C LYS A 87 0.37 -5.77 5.43
N PHE A 88 1.01 -6.11 4.32
CA PHE A 88 1.36 -5.13 3.31
C PHE A 88 0.73 -5.49 1.97
N ALA A 89 0.17 -4.49 1.30
CA ALA A 89 -0.46 -4.63 -0.01
C ALA A 89 0.22 -3.72 -1.05
N LEU A 90 0.45 -4.26 -2.24
CA LEU A 90 0.85 -3.50 -3.42
C LEU A 90 -0.41 -3.01 -4.14
N LEU A 91 -0.45 -1.73 -4.49
CA LEU A 91 -1.48 -1.11 -5.31
C LEU A 91 -0.83 -0.54 -6.58
N ARG A 92 -1.36 -0.94 -7.73
CA ARG A 92 -0.90 -0.45 -9.04
C ARG A 92 -1.73 0.73 -9.49
N ILE A 93 -1.07 1.76 -10.01
CA ILE A 93 -1.74 2.91 -10.59
C ILE A 93 -2.04 2.62 -12.06
N LYS A 94 -3.32 2.41 -12.40
CA LYS A 94 -3.77 2.23 -13.79
C LYS A 94 -4.91 3.18 -14.09
N ASN A 95 -4.79 3.96 -15.16
CA ASN A 95 -5.82 4.90 -15.61
C ASN A 95 -6.38 5.77 -14.45
N ASN A 96 -5.49 6.31 -13.61
CA ASN A 96 -5.84 7.14 -12.44
C ASN A 96 -6.64 6.43 -11.33
N LYS A 97 -6.61 5.09 -11.33
CA LYS A 97 -7.25 4.24 -10.32
C LYS A 97 -6.22 3.31 -9.70
N LEU A 98 -6.47 2.96 -8.44
CA LEU A 98 -5.65 2.02 -7.69
C LEU A 98 -6.26 0.63 -7.82
N GLU A 99 -5.46 -0.31 -8.33
CA GLU A 99 -5.82 -1.72 -8.41
C GLU A 99 -4.99 -2.51 -7.40
N LYS A 100 -5.66 -3.30 -6.55
CA LYS A 100 -4.99 -4.17 -5.58
C LYS A 100 -4.22 -5.28 -6.30
N GLY A 101 -2.93 -5.38 -6.03
CA GLY A 101 -2.03 -6.42 -6.48
C GLY A 101 -1.80 -7.46 -5.38
N TYR A 102 -0.54 -7.82 -5.19
CA TYR A 102 -0.13 -8.75 -4.13
C TYR A 102 -0.42 -8.18 -2.74
N GLU A 103 -0.81 -9.06 -1.82
CA GLU A 103 -0.92 -8.78 -0.39
C GLU A 103 -0.23 -9.91 0.37
N THR A 104 0.49 -9.57 1.44
CA THR A 104 1.14 -10.55 2.30
C THR A 104 0.13 -11.35 3.13
N GLY A 105 0.57 -12.47 3.69
CA GLY A 105 -0.12 -13.06 4.85
C GLY A 105 -0.16 -12.10 6.04
N LEU A 106 -0.93 -12.45 7.07
CA LEU A 106 -0.89 -11.79 8.37
C LEU A 106 0.47 -12.04 9.02
N LEU A 107 1.11 -10.98 9.51
CA LEU A 107 2.44 -11.01 10.13
C LEU A 107 2.38 -10.40 11.53
N GLU A 108 3.23 -10.87 12.42
CA GLU A 108 3.38 -10.31 13.76
C GLU A 108 3.86 -8.85 13.66
N GLY A 109 3.20 -7.96 14.40
CA GLY A 109 3.56 -6.54 14.45
C GLY A 109 2.37 -5.62 14.64
N SER A 110 2.68 -4.34 14.84
CA SER A 110 1.72 -3.22 14.85
C SER A 110 2.37 -2.02 14.19
N PHE A 111 1.59 -1.10 13.63
CA PHE A 111 2.08 0.20 13.18
C PHE A 111 2.33 1.17 14.35
N ASN A 112 1.83 0.89 15.55
CA ASN A 112 2.07 1.73 16.73
C ASN A 112 3.55 1.72 17.12
N SER A 113 4.17 2.90 17.17
CA SER A 113 5.61 3.09 17.45
C SER A 113 6.56 2.32 16.52
N SER A 114 6.06 1.74 15.43
CA SER A 114 6.87 1.01 14.47
C SER A 114 7.69 1.95 13.60
N TYR A 115 8.71 1.38 12.97
CA TYR A 115 9.53 2.05 11.98
C TYR A 115 9.36 1.39 10.62
N VAL A 116 8.96 2.18 9.63
CA VAL A 116 8.80 1.71 8.25
C VAL A 116 9.53 2.66 7.31
N LYS A 117 10.35 2.11 6.42
CA LYS A 117 11.08 2.88 5.42
C LYS A 117 11.10 2.18 4.08
N LYS A 118 11.15 2.98 3.02
CA LYS A 118 11.59 2.51 1.70
C LYS A 118 13.10 2.25 1.75
N ILE A 119 13.54 1.15 1.18
CA ILE A 119 14.96 0.82 1.01
C ILE A 119 15.24 0.42 -0.43
N LYS A 120 16.49 0.49 -0.84
CA LYS A 120 16.94 0.02 -2.15
C LYS A 120 18.32 -0.59 -2.00
N PHE A 121 18.45 -1.84 -2.42
CA PHE A 121 19.74 -2.50 -2.49
C PHE A 121 20.43 -2.16 -3.82
N PRO A 122 21.74 -1.84 -3.83
CA PRO A 122 22.53 -1.69 -5.05
C PRO A 122 22.33 -2.79 -6.12
N SER A 123 22.05 -4.02 -5.70
CA SER A 123 21.86 -5.18 -6.60
C SER A 123 20.51 -5.22 -7.31
N VAL A 124 19.53 -4.40 -6.92
CA VAL A 124 18.17 -4.42 -7.49
C VAL A 124 17.75 -3.06 -8.08
N ALA A 125 16.97 -3.10 -9.17
CA ALA A 125 16.54 -1.90 -9.88
C ALA A 125 15.33 -1.21 -9.24
N TYR A 126 14.62 -1.89 -8.34
CA TYR A 126 13.39 -1.47 -7.68
C TYR A 126 13.62 -1.19 -6.17
N GLU A 127 12.63 -0.60 -5.53
CA GLU A 127 12.55 -0.32 -4.10
C GLU A 127 11.89 -1.47 -3.35
N LEU A 128 12.18 -1.56 -2.06
CA LEU A 128 11.59 -2.51 -1.11
C LEU A 128 11.04 -1.73 0.08
N ILE A 129 10.20 -2.37 0.89
CA ILE A 129 9.80 -1.84 2.19
C ILE A 129 10.50 -2.60 3.30
N TYR A 130 11.10 -1.88 4.24
CA TYR A 130 11.55 -2.42 5.52
C TYR A 130 10.58 -1.98 6.62
N TYR A 131 10.13 -2.94 7.42
CA TYR A 131 9.37 -2.75 8.63
C TYR A 131 10.18 -3.24 9.84
N ASN A 132 10.04 -2.56 10.96
CA ASN A 132 10.56 -2.97 12.26
C ASN A 132 9.56 -2.54 13.34
N SER A 133 9.09 -3.48 14.16
CA SER A 133 8.09 -3.22 15.20
C SER A 133 8.59 -2.31 16.32
N GLN A 134 9.90 -2.09 16.41
CA GLN A 134 10.58 -1.57 17.59
C GLN A 134 10.27 -2.44 18.82
N ASP A 135 10.57 -1.93 20.02
CA ASP A 135 10.29 -2.60 21.29
C ASP A 135 8.78 -2.69 21.62
N TYR A 136 7.89 -2.32 20.69
CA TYR A 136 6.45 -2.32 20.90
C TYR A 136 5.75 -3.34 19.99
N TYR A 137 5.45 -4.51 20.57
CA TYR A 137 4.41 -5.40 20.07
C TYR A 137 3.53 -5.85 21.23
N MET A 138 2.20 -5.75 21.04
CA MET A 138 1.21 -6.09 22.06
C MET A 138 1.31 -7.59 22.41
N GLY A 139 1.75 -7.90 23.63
CA GLY A 139 1.95 -9.28 24.11
C GLY A 139 3.40 -9.64 24.43
N SER A 140 4.38 -8.93 23.85
CA SER A 140 5.82 -9.25 23.96
C SER A 140 6.49 -8.91 25.31
N GLY A 141 5.78 -8.24 26.23
CA GLY A 141 6.37 -7.78 27.49
C GLY A 141 7.53 -6.77 27.37
N GLY A 142 7.84 -6.28 26.16
CA GLY A 142 8.91 -5.31 25.90
C GLY A 142 10.29 -5.93 25.59
N GLY A 143 10.33 -7.12 25.00
CA GLY A 143 11.58 -7.82 24.67
C GLY A 143 11.68 -8.39 23.26
N GLU A 144 10.70 -8.16 22.38
CA GLU A 144 10.68 -8.74 21.03
C GLU A 144 10.59 -7.67 19.96
N ILE A 145 11.38 -7.86 18.89
CA ILE A 145 11.36 -7.00 17.72
C ILE A 145 11.21 -7.84 16.45
N PHE A 146 10.06 -7.73 15.81
CA PHE A 146 9.77 -8.30 14.51
C PHE A 146 10.22 -7.33 13.42
N SER A 147 10.99 -7.80 12.46
CA SER A 147 11.45 -7.00 11.32
C SER A 147 11.27 -7.74 10.01
N TYR A 148 10.79 -7.01 9.00
CA TYR A 148 10.51 -7.57 7.68
C TYR A 148 11.12 -6.73 6.56
N ILE A 149 11.54 -7.39 5.49
CA ILE A 149 11.77 -6.75 4.19
C ILE A 149 10.82 -7.38 3.19
N PHE A 150 10.04 -6.53 2.52
CA PHE A 150 9.06 -6.91 1.52
C PHE A 150 9.62 -6.69 0.12
N ASP A 151 9.78 -7.79 -0.63
CA ASP A 151 10.08 -7.78 -2.05
C ASP A 151 8.83 -8.16 -2.84
N PHE A 152 8.12 -7.13 -3.31
CA PHE A 152 6.88 -7.28 -4.06
C PHE A 152 7.11 -7.81 -5.47
N LYS A 153 8.28 -7.56 -6.07
CA LYS A 153 8.60 -8.04 -7.41
C LYS A 153 8.60 -9.56 -7.47
N ILE A 154 9.19 -10.21 -6.48
CA ILE A 154 9.27 -11.69 -6.42
C ILE A 154 8.31 -12.30 -5.39
N GLY A 155 7.47 -11.49 -4.75
CA GLY A 155 6.48 -11.94 -3.77
C GLY A 155 7.10 -12.59 -2.52
N LYS A 156 8.24 -12.07 -2.05
CA LYS A 156 8.94 -12.61 -0.87
C LYS A 156 8.90 -11.65 0.31
N VAL A 157 8.77 -12.23 1.50
CA VAL A 157 8.94 -11.56 2.78
C VAL A 157 10.14 -12.17 3.47
N TYR A 158 11.16 -11.35 3.73
CA TYR A 158 12.31 -11.73 4.55
C TYR A 158 12.05 -11.31 5.99
N TYR A 159 12.40 -12.14 6.95
CA TYR A 159 12.01 -11.96 8.34
C TYR A 159 13.20 -12.10 9.28
N ALA A 160 13.26 -11.22 10.27
CA ALA A 160 14.20 -11.26 11.37
C ALA A 160 13.46 -11.00 12.68
N HIS A 161 13.85 -11.73 13.73
CA HIS A 161 13.26 -11.64 15.06
C HIS A 161 14.35 -11.49 16.10
N LEU A 162 14.32 -10.38 16.82
CA LEU A 162 15.21 -10.15 17.96
C LEU A 162 14.43 -10.43 19.24
N VAL A 163 14.99 -11.26 20.12
CA VAL A 163 14.45 -11.53 21.45
C VAL A 163 15.47 -11.15 22.51
N ILE A 164 15.02 -10.38 23.50
CA ILE A 164 15.80 -9.87 24.63
C ILE A 164 15.25 -10.51 25.91
N GLU A 165 15.99 -11.49 26.41
CA GLU A 165 15.65 -12.20 27.65
C GLU A 165 16.73 -11.98 28.69
N SER A 166 16.41 -11.15 29.70
CA SER A 166 17.31 -10.81 30.81
C SER A 166 18.67 -10.25 30.35
N LYS A 167 19.64 -11.13 30.08
CA LYS A 167 21.01 -10.80 29.65
C LYS A 167 21.37 -11.36 28.27
N ARG A 168 20.47 -12.13 27.66
CA ARG A 168 20.69 -12.76 26.36
C ARG A 168 19.91 -11.99 25.31
N ILE A 169 20.61 -11.60 24.25
CA ILE A 169 20.02 -11.01 23.06
C ILE A 169 20.24 -11.99 21.91
N SER A 170 19.17 -12.47 21.33
CA SER A 170 19.20 -13.47 20.26
C SER A 170 18.56 -12.89 19.01
N LEU A 171 19.20 -13.05 17.87
CA LEU A 171 18.68 -12.64 16.57
C LEU A 171 18.48 -13.88 15.70
N PHE A 172 17.23 -14.16 15.35
CA PHE A 172 16.86 -15.12 14.33
C PHE A 172 16.72 -14.44 12.98
N LEU A 173 17.11 -15.14 11.91
CA LEU A 173 16.93 -14.74 10.51
C LEU A 173 16.24 -15.90 9.78
N SER A 174 15.16 -15.62 9.06
CA SER A 174 14.38 -16.63 8.35
C SER A 174 15.20 -17.38 7.30
N HIS A 175 14.95 -18.69 7.14
CA HIS A 175 15.72 -19.58 6.26
C HIS A 175 15.65 -19.22 4.77
N ASN A 176 14.67 -18.41 4.36
CA ASN A 176 14.55 -17.94 2.98
C ASN A 176 15.52 -16.78 2.65
N ILE A 177 16.30 -16.29 3.61
CA ILE A 177 17.35 -15.28 3.42
C ILE A 177 18.63 -15.96 2.92
N ASN A 178 18.71 -16.14 1.60
CA ASN A 178 19.92 -16.63 0.91
C ASN A 178 20.80 -15.49 0.38
N ASP A 179 20.23 -14.29 0.25
CA ASP A 179 20.93 -13.12 -0.25
C ASP A 179 21.78 -12.49 0.87
N GLN A 180 23.08 -12.30 0.61
CA GLN A 180 24.01 -11.79 1.60
C GLN A 180 23.79 -10.31 1.92
N GLU A 181 23.27 -9.52 0.97
CA GLU A 181 22.95 -8.11 1.16
C GLU A 181 21.74 -7.94 2.10
N VAL A 182 20.69 -8.73 1.90
CA VAL A 182 19.53 -8.81 2.81
C VAL A 182 19.96 -9.24 4.22
N LYS A 183 20.78 -10.29 4.30
CA LYS A 183 21.33 -10.77 5.58
C LYS A 183 22.13 -9.69 6.30
N ASN A 184 23.05 -9.04 5.60
CA ASN A 184 23.89 -7.99 6.15
C ASN A 184 23.05 -6.78 6.58
N PHE A 185 21.99 -6.45 5.86
CA PHE A 185 21.11 -5.34 6.20
C PHE A 185 20.42 -5.55 7.56
N PHE A 186 19.85 -6.73 7.82
CA PHE A 186 19.27 -7.04 9.13
C PHE A 186 20.32 -7.00 10.23
N ILE A 187 21.43 -7.72 10.05
CA ILE A 187 22.54 -7.76 11.01
C ILE A 187 23.01 -6.35 11.35
N ASN A 188 23.28 -5.52 10.35
CA ASN A 188 23.80 -4.17 10.55
C ASN A 188 22.79 -3.22 11.18
N ASN A 189 21.49 -3.37 10.92
CA ASN A 189 20.48 -2.56 11.60
C ASN A 189 20.41 -2.93 13.08
N PHE A 190 20.26 -4.21 13.42
CA PHE A 190 20.21 -4.64 14.82
C PHE A 190 21.52 -4.41 15.57
N LYS A 191 22.68 -4.47 14.89
CA LYS A 191 23.99 -4.30 15.55
C LYS A 191 24.19 -2.89 16.10
N LYS A 192 23.52 -1.88 15.52
CA LYS A 192 23.59 -0.49 15.98
C LYS A 192 23.00 -0.33 17.37
N ASP A 193 21.82 -0.92 17.58
CA ASP A 193 21.06 -0.75 18.82
C ASP A 193 21.36 -1.88 19.83
N TYR A 194 21.69 -3.08 19.33
CA TYR A 194 21.94 -4.28 20.12
C TYR A 194 23.28 -4.94 19.74
N PRO A 195 24.43 -4.30 20.01
CA PRO A 195 25.74 -4.79 19.57
C PRO A 195 26.12 -6.18 20.12
N ALA A 196 25.49 -6.64 21.19
CA ALA A 196 25.78 -7.91 21.86
C ALA A 196 24.92 -9.10 21.42
N PHE A 197 24.06 -8.96 20.40
CA PHE A 197 23.21 -10.07 19.97
C PHE A 197 24.05 -11.25 19.45
N THR A 198 23.48 -12.46 19.59
CA THR A 198 23.99 -13.69 18.99
C THR A 198 23.02 -14.21 17.94
N LEU A 199 23.53 -14.69 16.80
CA LEU A 199 22.68 -15.31 15.79
C LEU A 199 22.25 -16.70 16.26
N VAL A 200 20.96 -17.00 16.13
CA VAL A 200 20.39 -18.32 16.44
C VAL A 200 19.79 -18.95 15.19
N SER A 201 19.76 -20.28 15.15
CA SER A 201 19.29 -21.04 13.98
C SER A 201 17.80 -21.38 14.01
N GLN A 202 17.15 -21.23 15.16
CA GLN A 202 15.73 -21.50 15.37
C GLN A 202 15.07 -20.22 15.90
N ASP A 203 13.84 -19.98 15.44
CA ASP A 203 13.04 -18.87 15.96
C ASP A 203 12.47 -19.21 17.33
N PHE A 204 12.17 -18.17 18.10
CA PHE A 204 11.46 -18.29 19.35
C PHE A 204 9.97 -18.34 19.05
N THR A 205 9.31 -19.39 19.52
CA THR A 205 7.85 -19.44 19.62
C THR A 205 7.52 -19.17 21.08
N LEU A 206 6.84 -18.05 21.35
CA LEU A 206 6.17 -17.87 22.63
C LEU A 206 4.91 -18.74 22.59
N ASP A 207 4.88 -19.75 23.45
CA ASP A 207 3.69 -20.56 23.72
C ASP A 207 2.57 -19.74 24.39
#